data_AF-U1X8B4-F1
#
_entry.id   AF-U1X8B4-F1
#
_cell.length_a   1.000
_cell.length_b   1.000
_cell.length_c   1.000
_cell.angle_alpha   90.00
_cell.angle_beta   90.00
_cell.angle_gamma   90.00
#
_symmetry.space_group_name_H-M   'P 1'
#
loop_
_entity.id
_entity.type
_entity.pdbx_description
1 polymer ?
#
loop_
_entity_poly.entity_id
_entity_poly.type
_entity_poly.pdbx_seq_one_letter_code
_entity_poly.pdbx_strand_id
1 'polypeptide(L)'
;MSQKGQYLDKEAKQMRYRLAVSLFKDFSTGCYQITIGCNDHIVAKDSVGQERHINTIKILCNCDYLLVVLDAEAILTEYEAAGKFSIANLHCCDKRIEEAIDMKLTDEEKNQAFVIRDGVPYMVIGNGKNFLNSINYEKGWLPPGK
;
A
#
# COMPACT_ATOMS: atom_id res chain seq x y z
N MET A 1 9.15 -16.02 -14.37
CA MET A 1 7.99 -15.15 -14.09
C MET A 1 6.86 -15.55 -15.02
N SER A 2 5.62 -15.67 -14.53
CA SER A 2 4.45 -16.00 -15.36
C SER A 2 3.98 -14.79 -16.17
N GLN A 3 3.24 -15.03 -17.27
CA GLN A 3 2.65 -13.97 -18.10
C GLN A 3 1.77 -13.00 -17.28
N LYS A 4 1.02 -13.54 -16.31
CA LYS A 4 0.20 -12.74 -15.38
C LYS A 4 1.03 -11.81 -14.50
N GLY A 5 2.18 -12.26 -14.00
CA GLY A 5 3.08 -11.41 -13.22
C GLY A 5 3.61 -10.22 -14.02
N GLN A 6 3.96 -10.43 -15.30
CA GLN A 6 4.41 -9.34 -16.18
C GLN A 6 3.31 -8.34 -16.50
N TYR A 7 2.07 -8.81 -16.61
CA TYR A 7 0.90 -7.96 -16.82
C TYR A 7 0.65 -7.08 -15.59
N LEU A 8 0.61 -7.66 -14.39
CA LEU A 8 0.49 -6.92 -13.14
C LEU A 8 1.60 -5.87 -12.97
N ASP A 9 2.86 -6.22 -13.29
CA ASP A 9 3.98 -5.26 -13.22
C ASP A 9 3.76 -4.04 -14.12
N LYS A 10 3.07 -4.21 -15.26
CA LYS A 10 2.74 -3.12 -16.17
C LYS A 10 1.62 -2.25 -15.61
N GLU A 11 0.55 -2.86 -15.09
CA GLU A 11 -0.56 -2.12 -14.47
C GLU A 11 -0.10 -1.37 -13.22
N ALA A 12 0.68 -2.02 -12.34
CA ALA A 12 1.24 -1.39 -11.16
C ALA A 12 2.16 -0.20 -11.51
N LYS A 13 2.90 -0.26 -12.62
CA LYS A 13 3.70 0.88 -13.13
C LYS A 13 2.82 2.04 -13.59
N GLN A 14 1.69 1.77 -14.25
CA GLN A 14 0.77 2.81 -14.71
C GLN A 14 0.03 3.46 -13.54
N MET A 15 -0.37 2.67 -12.54
CA MET A 15 -1.11 3.13 -11.37
C MET A 15 -0.24 3.73 -10.26
N ARG A 16 1.09 3.62 -10.36
CA ARG A 16 2.04 3.99 -9.29
C ARG A 16 1.81 5.38 -8.70
N TYR A 17 1.52 6.38 -9.53
CA TYR A 17 1.30 7.76 -9.06
C TYR A 17 0.06 7.93 -8.18
N ARG A 18 -0.83 6.94 -8.17
CA ARG A 18 -2.05 6.88 -7.37
C ARG A 18 -1.94 5.86 -6.24
N LEU A 19 -1.54 4.63 -6.59
CA LEU A 19 -1.23 3.54 -5.66
C LEU A 19 0.07 2.85 -6.06
N ALA A 20 1.05 2.86 -5.16
CA ALA A 20 2.31 2.17 -5.32
C ALA A 20 2.19 0.72 -4.82
N VAL A 21 1.67 -0.18 -5.67
CA VAL A 21 1.52 -1.61 -5.37
C VAL A 21 2.81 -2.36 -5.70
N SER A 22 3.23 -3.29 -4.83
CA SER A 22 4.38 -4.16 -5.05
C SER A 22 4.16 -5.53 -4.43
N LEU A 23 4.76 -6.56 -5.04
CA LEU A 23 4.75 -7.93 -4.55
C LEU A 23 6.14 -8.35 -4.08
N PHE A 24 6.20 -8.97 -2.91
CA PHE A 24 7.44 -9.50 -2.35
C PHE A 24 7.27 -10.94 -1.92
N LYS A 25 8.37 -11.69 -1.97
CA LYS A 25 8.51 -12.97 -1.30
C LYS A 25 9.51 -12.82 -0.17
N ASP A 26 9.10 -13.13 1.06
CA ASP A 26 10.02 -13.29 2.16
C ASP A 26 10.55 -14.72 2.16
N PHE A 27 11.80 -14.91 1.73
CA PHE A 27 12.42 -16.23 1.68
C PHE A 27 12.69 -16.83 3.06
N SER A 28 12.70 -16.03 4.13
CA SER A 28 12.90 -16.53 5.49
C SER A 28 11.66 -17.22 6.07
N THR A 29 10.47 -16.78 5.65
CA THR A 29 9.19 -17.35 6.09
C THR A 29 8.49 -18.16 4.99
N GLY A 30 8.89 -18.00 3.73
CA GLY A 30 8.24 -18.57 2.55
C GLY A 30 6.96 -17.84 2.13
N CYS A 31 6.52 -16.84 2.89
CA CYS A 31 5.28 -16.10 2.65
C CYS A 31 5.47 -14.99 1.60
N TYR A 32 4.37 -14.60 0.98
CA TYR A 32 4.30 -13.45 0.08
C TYR A 32 3.71 -12.25 0.79
N GLN A 33 4.02 -11.05 0.31
CA GLN A 33 3.40 -9.82 0.77
C GLN A 33 2.98 -8.94 -0.41
N ILE A 34 1.77 -8.39 -0.32
CA ILE A 34 1.32 -7.26 -1.14
C ILE A 34 1.54 -6.00 -0.31
N THR A 35 2.27 -5.04 -0.84
CA THR A 35 2.48 -3.73 -0.19
C THR A 35 1.87 -2.64 -1.05
N ILE A 36 1.19 -1.69 -0.42
CA ILE A 36 0.49 -0.59 -1.07
C ILE A 36 0.94 0.71 -0.40
N GLY A 37 1.63 1.57 -1.14
CA GLY A 37 1.82 2.97 -0.75
C GLY A 37 0.72 3.83 -1.34
N CYS A 38 0.07 4.66 -0.51
CA CYS A 38 -1.02 5.52 -0.94
C CYS A 38 -0.47 6.88 -1.40
N ASN A 39 -0.53 7.16 -2.70
CA ASN A 39 -0.17 8.47 -3.26
C ASN A 39 -1.39 9.38 -3.43
N ASP A 40 -2.52 8.77 -3.77
CA ASP A 40 -3.83 9.41 -3.65
C ASP A 40 -4.27 9.46 -2.18
N HIS A 41 -5.22 10.35 -1.89
CA HIS A 41 -5.80 10.48 -0.56
C HIS A 41 -6.74 9.31 -0.23
N ILE A 42 -6.22 8.30 0.45
CA ILE A 42 -6.98 7.10 0.84
C ILE A 42 -7.46 7.21 2.29
N VAL A 43 -8.73 6.88 2.50
CA VAL A 43 -9.39 6.92 3.82
C VAL A 43 -10.04 5.58 4.10
N ALA A 44 -9.83 5.05 5.30
CA ALA A 44 -10.61 3.95 5.86
C ALA A 44 -11.63 4.49 6.87
N LYS A 45 -12.80 3.88 6.92
CA LYS A 45 -13.80 4.14 7.96
C LYS A 45 -13.78 3.00 8.96
N ASP A 46 -13.69 3.33 10.24
CA ASP A 46 -13.84 2.34 11.30
C ASP A 46 -15.32 2.01 11.57
N SER A 47 -15.56 1.13 12.55
CA SER A 47 -16.90 0.66 12.90
C SER A 47 -17.84 1.74 13.45
N VAL A 48 -17.29 2.88 13.90
CA VAL A 48 -18.08 4.04 14.37
C VAL A 48 -18.18 5.13 13.32
N GLY A 49 -17.63 4.90 12.12
CA GLY A 49 -17.67 5.82 10.98
C GLY A 49 -16.60 6.90 11.00
N GLN A 50 -15.62 6.84 11.91
CA GLN A 50 -14.50 7.77 11.93
C GLN A 50 -13.58 7.51 10.74
N GLU A 51 -13.25 8.58 10.03
CA GLU A 51 -12.35 8.55 8.88
C GLU A 51 -10.89 8.60 9.35
N ARG A 52 -10.08 7.67 8.83
CA ARG A 52 -8.64 7.58 9.07
C ARG A 52 -7.89 7.58 7.77
N HIS A 53 -6.98 8.54 7.61
CA HIS A 53 -6.13 8.65 6.44
C HIS A 53 -5.09 7.54 6.45
N ILE A 54 -4.88 6.89 5.31
CA ILE A 54 -4.01 5.72 5.20
C ILE A 54 -2.77 6.08 4.38
N ASN A 55 -1.59 5.82 4.94
CA ASN A 55 -0.33 5.98 4.23
C ASN A 55 0.10 4.70 3.52
N THR A 56 -0.07 3.57 4.21
CA THR A 56 0.48 2.30 3.75
C THR A 56 -0.36 1.13 4.22
N ILE A 57 -0.49 0.14 3.35
CA ILE A 57 -1.13 -1.15 3.66
C ILE A 57 -0.14 -2.25 3.28
N LYS A 58 0.15 -3.15 4.22
CA LYS A 58 0.90 -4.38 3.96
C LYS A 58 -0.02 -5.57 4.23
N ILE A 59 0.00 -6.56 3.34
CA ILE A 59 -0.90 -7.71 3.39
C ILE A 59 -0.04 -8.97 3.28
N LEU A 60 -0.17 -9.88 4.23
CA LEU A 60 0.59 -11.12 4.28
C LEU A 60 -0.22 -12.27 3.67
N CYS A 61 0.37 -12.97 2.71
CA CYS A 61 -0.28 -14.03 1.96
C CYS A 61 0.51 -15.33 2.12
N ASN A 62 -0.12 -16.34 2.74
CA ASN A 62 0.41 -17.69 2.86
C ASN A 62 -0.35 -18.64 1.92
N CYS A 63 -0.30 -18.32 0.62
CA CYS A 63 -1.01 -19.03 -0.44
C CYS A 63 -0.15 -19.06 -1.72
N ASP A 64 -0.65 -19.72 -2.77
CA ASP A 64 0.05 -19.82 -4.05
C ASP A 64 0.27 -18.44 -4.68
N TYR A 65 1.42 -18.23 -5.32
CA TYR A 65 1.77 -16.96 -5.95
C TYR A 65 0.74 -16.46 -6.96
N LEU A 66 0.05 -17.36 -7.68
CA LEU A 66 -0.99 -16.98 -8.62
C LEU A 66 -2.19 -16.32 -7.93
N LEU A 67 -2.55 -16.76 -6.72
CA LEU A 67 -3.61 -16.12 -5.92
C LEU A 67 -3.17 -14.74 -5.44
N VAL A 68 -1.91 -14.59 -5.04
CA VAL A 68 -1.33 -13.29 -4.65
C VAL A 68 -1.37 -12.29 -5.82
N VAL A 69 -1.04 -12.73 -7.02
CA VAL A 69 -1.12 -11.91 -8.23
C VAL A 69 -2.56 -11.49 -8.52
N LEU A 70 -3.52 -12.43 -8.43
CA LEU A 70 -4.93 -12.14 -8.64
C LEU A 70 -5.47 -11.11 -7.63
N ASP A 71 -5.11 -11.24 -6.36
CA ASP A 71 -5.52 -10.30 -5.31
C ASP A 71 -4.97 -8.89 -5.56
N ALA A 72 -3.71 -8.76 -5.99
CA ALA A 72 -3.11 -7.48 -6.33
C ALA A 72 -3.73 -6.84 -7.59
N GLU A 73 -4.05 -7.66 -8.59
CA GLU A 73 -4.74 -7.25 -9.82
C GLU A 73 -6.15 -6.72 -9.50
N ALA A 74 -6.88 -7.41 -8.62
CA ALA A 74 -8.20 -6.99 -8.15
C ALA A 74 -8.14 -5.63 -7.43
N ILE A 75 -7.17 -5.41 -6.55
CA ILE A 75 -6.97 -4.12 -5.86
C ILE A 75 -6.77 -2.97 -6.85
N LEU A 76 -5.87 -3.16 -7.83
CA LEU A 76 -5.60 -2.13 -8.85
C LEU A 76 -6.83 -1.87 -9.72
N THR A 77 -7.48 -2.93 -10.19
CA THR A 77 -8.67 -2.86 -11.06
C THR A 77 -9.83 -2.14 -10.37
N GLU A 78 -10.15 -2.54 -9.13
CA GLU A 78 -11.22 -1.92 -8.35
C GLU A 78 -10.93 -0.43 -8.13
N TYR A 79 -9.69 -0.11 -7.78
CA TYR A 79 -9.31 1.27 -7.51
C TYR A 79 -9.32 2.14 -8.78
N GLU A 80 -8.83 1.62 -9.90
CA GLU A 80 -8.88 2.32 -11.18
C GLU A 80 -10.33 2.63 -11.59
N ALA A 81 -11.21 1.64 -11.47
CA ALA A 81 -12.61 1.75 -11.90
C ALA A 81 -13.48 2.62 -10.98
N ALA A 82 -13.28 2.55 -9.66
CA ALA A 82 -14.21 3.13 -8.69
C ALA A 82 -13.58 4.09 -7.67
N GLY A 83 -12.25 4.26 -7.67
CA GLY A 83 -11.54 5.06 -6.67
C GLY A 83 -11.57 4.47 -5.26
N LYS A 84 -11.92 3.20 -5.12
CA LYS A 84 -11.98 2.45 -3.85
C LYS A 84 -11.66 0.99 -4.12
N PHE A 85 -11.17 0.28 -3.09
CA PHE A 85 -10.91 -1.15 -3.16
C PHE A 85 -11.18 -1.79 -1.80
N SER A 86 -11.45 -3.09 -1.79
CA SER A 86 -11.60 -3.87 -0.56
C SER A 86 -10.40 -4.79 -0.33
N ILE A 87 -9.98 -4.90 0.92
CA ILE A 87 -8.98 -5.90 1.36
C ILE A 87 -9.59 -6.95 2.30
N ALA A 88 -10.92 -7.01 2.38
CA ALA A 88 -11.61 -7.93 3.28
C ALA A 88 -11.67 -9.37 2.74
N ASN A 89 -11.75 -9.53 1.42
CA ASN A 89 -12.03 -10.81 0.75
C ASN A 89 -10.84 -11.32 -0.08
N LEU A 90 -9.62 -11.00 0.36
CA LEU A 90 -8.40 -11.49 -0.29
C LEU A 90 -8.08 -12.91 0.21
N HIS A 91 -7.28 -13.65 -0.55
CA HIS A 91 -6.77 -14.96 -0.15
C HIS A 91 -5.66 -14.88 0.91
N CYS A 92 -5.30 -13.67 1.32
CA CYS A 92 -4.24 -13.37 2.26
C CYS A 92 -4.72 -13.49 3.72
N CYS A 93 -3.80 -13.84 4.62
CA CYS A 93 -4.10 -14.26 5.98
C CYS A 93 -3.95 -13.17 7.05
N ASP A 94 -3.26 -12.07 6.75
CA ASP A 94 -3.06 -10.98 7.70
C ASP A 94 -2.85 -9.65 7.01
N LYS A 95 -3.02 -8.54 7.74
CA LYS A 95 -2.83 -7.19 7.23
C LYS A 95 -2.35 -6.23 8.31
N ARG A 96 -1.54 -5.26 7.90
CA ARG A 96 -1.07 -4.13 8.71
C ARG A 96 -1.34 -2.86 7.95
N ILE A 97 -1.97 -1.92 8.62
CA ILE A 97 -2.38 -0.64 8.04
C ILE A 97 -1.68 0.44 8.86
N GLU A 98 -0.92 1.29 8.18
CA GLU A 98 -0.25 2.44 8.78
C GLU A 98 -1.03 3.70 8.39
N GLU A 99 -1.58 4.36 9.40
CA GLU A 99 -2.33 5.60 9.26
C GLU A 99 -1.38 6.78 9.00
N ALA A 100 -1.90 7.80 8.32
CA ALA A 100 -1.20 9.07 8.17
C ALA A 100 -1.11 9.78 9.51
N ILE A 101 0.02 10.41 9.76
CA ILE A 101 0.22 11.24 10.94
C ILE A 101 -0.60 12.52 10.75
N ASP A 102 -1.43 12.85 11.74
CA ASP A 102 -2.11 14.14 11.78
C ASP A 102 -1.07 15.24 12.06
N MET A 103 -0.71 15.96 11.00
CA MET A 103 0.26 17.04 11.04
C MET A 103 -0.28 18.26 10.33
N LYS A 104 -0.36 19.37 11.07
CA LYS A 104 -0.65 20.67 10.48
C LYS A 104 0.60 21.20 9.80
N LEU A 105 0.57 21.25 8.47
CA LEU A 105 1.58 21.87 7.63
C LEU A 105 1.26 23.36 7.43
N THR A 106 2.28 24.21 7.45
CA THR A 106 2.17 25.59 6.97
C THR A 106 1.95 25.61 5.44
N ASP A 107 1.52 26.74 4.89
CA ASP A 107 1.32 26.85 3.43
C ASP A 107 2.62 26.69 2.64
N GLU A 108 3.75 27.08 3.22
CA GLU A 108 5.08 26.86 2.65
C GLU A 108 5.42 25.36 2.65
N GLU A 109 5.19 24.68 3.76
CA GLU A 109 5.48 23.25 3.94
C GLU A 109 4.65 22.33 3.05
N LYS A 110 3.38 22.69 2.79
CA LYS A 110 2.53 21.95 1.83
C LYS A 110 3.16 21.84 0.44
N ASN A 111 4.01 22.81 0.09
CA ASN A 111 4.71 22.88 -1.19
C ASN A 111 6.13 22.28 -1.13
N GLN A 112 6.57 21.74 0.01
CA GLN A 112 7.88 21.12 0.13
C GLN A 112 7.82 19.63 -0.16
N ALA A 113 8.98 19.04 -0.45
CA ALA A 113 9.07 17.61 -0.65
C ALA A 113 9.04 16.84 0.68
N PHE A 114 9.68 17.41 1.69
CA PHE A 114 9.80 16.85 3.02
C PHE A 114 9.62 17.97 4.05
N VAL A 115 9.14 17.59 5.23
CA VAL A 115 9.13 18.43 6.41
C VAL A 115 9.85 17.71 7.54
N ILE A 116 10.54 18.45 8.41
CA ILE A 116 11.25 17.88 9.55
C ILE A 116 10.48 18.26 10.83
N ARG A 117 10.21 17.29 11.69
CA ARG A 117 9.71 17.51 13.07
C ARG A 117 10.59 16.72 14.02
N ASP A 118 11.14 17.40 15.01
CA ASP A 118 11.99 16.79 16.05
C ASP A 118 13.12 15.91 15.47
N GLY A 119 13.72 16.34 14.35
CA GLY A 119 14.78 15.62 13.66
C GLY A 119 14.32 14.46 12.76
N VAL A 120 13.02 14.16 12.72
CA VAL A 120 12.43 13.11 11.87
C VAL A 120 11.93 13.72 10.56
N PRO A 121 12.37 13.22 9.38
CA PRO A 121 11.85 13.66 8.10
C PRO A 121 10.53 12.96 7.76
N TYR A 122 9.56 13.73 7.30
CA TYR A 122 8.26 13.27 6.80
C TYR A 122 8.12 13.69 5.34
N MET A 123 7.76 12.75 4.48
CA MET A 123 7.49 13.03 3.07
C MET A 123 6.09 13.64 2.92
N VAL A 124 5.99 14.73 2.17
CA VAL A 124 4.70 15.33 1.81
C VAL A 124 4.23 14.67 0.51
N ILE A 125 3.05 14.05 0.57
CA ILE A 125 2.39 13.34 -0.54
C ILE A 125 1.13 14.11 -0.95
N GLY A 126 0.75 14.01 -2.24
CA GLY A 126 -0.45 14.66 -2.77
C GLY A 126 -0.26 16.10 -3.26
N ASN A 127 0.95 16.66 -3.17
CA ASN A 127 1.29 17.99 -3.69
C ASN A 127 1.88 17.98 -5.12
N GLY A 128 1.94 16.80 -5.75
CA GLY A 128 2.49 16.61 -7.11
C GLY A 128 4.02 16.69 -7.22
N LYS A 129 4.75 16.92 -6.12
CA LYS A 129 6.22 17.03 -6.12
C LYS A 129 6.94 15.73 -5.76
N ASN A 130 6.30 14.87 -4.95
CA ASN A 130 6.77 13.52 -4.69
C ASN A 130 5.64 12.51 -4.79
N PHE A 131 6.04 11.26 -4.91
CA PHE A 131 5.19 10.10 -4.79
C PHE A 131 6.04 8.91 -4.32
N LEU A 132 5.40 7.96 -3.66
CA LEU A 132 5.95 6.68 -3.27
C LEU A 132 6.14 5.82 -4.52
N ASN A 133 7.34 5.23 -4.67
CA ASN A 133 7.60 4.27 -5.74
C ASN A 133 7.21 2.84 -5.35
N SER A 134 7.49 2.47 -4.11
CA SER A 134 7.20 1.17 -3.52
C SER A 134 7.33 1.29 -2.00
N ILE A 135 6.64 0.41 -1.29
CA ILE A 135 6.82 0.20 0.15
C ILE A 135 7.50 -1.15 0.31
N ASN A 136 8.56 -1.22 1.11
CA ASN A 136 9.24 -2.48 1.32
C ASN A 136 8.39 -3.44 2.18
N TYR A 137 8.52 -4.74 1.92
CA TYR A 137 7.90 -5.77 2.74
C TYR A 137 8.49 -5.82 4.15
N GLU A 138 7.76 -6.43 5.07
CA GLU A 138 8.24 -6.66 6.43
C GLU A 138 8.87 -8.04 6.56
N LYS A 139 10.19 -8.08 6.77
CA LYS A 139 10.93 -9.34 6.93
C LYS A 139 10.56 -10.04 8.24
N GLY A 140 10.37 -11.36 8.17
CA GLY A 140 10.06 -12.21 9.31
C GLY A 140 8.58 -12.20 9.71
N TRP A 141 7.69 -11.58 8.92
CA TRP A 141 6.26 -11.59 9.22
C TRP A 141 5.67 -12.98 8.97
N LEU A 142 5.25 -13.62 10.06
CA LEU A 142 4.61 -14.92 10.07
C LEU A 142 3.07 -14.78 10.12
N PRO A 143 2.32 -15.73 9.53
CA PRO A 143 0.88 -15.76 9.67
C PRO A 143 0.46 -15.77 11.15
N PRO A 144 -0.64 -15.07 11.51
CA PRO A 144 -1.23 -15.18 12.84
C PRO A 144 -1.56 -16.65 13.10
N GLY A 145 -1.40 -17.08 14.35
CA GLY A 145 -1.32 -18.47 14.79
C GLY A 145 -2.16 -19.47 13.99
N LYS A 146 -1.53 -20.59 13.64
CA LYS A 146 -2.29 -21.81 13.33
C LYS A 146 -3.14 -22.24 14.51
#